data_AF-A0AB34GD68-F1
#
_entry.id   AF-A0AB34GD68-F1
#
_cell.length_a   1.000
_cell.length_b   1.000
_cell.length_c   1.000
_cell.angle_alpha   90.00
_cell.angle_beta   90.00
_cell.angle_gamma   90.00
#
_symmetry.space_group_name_H-M   'P 1'
#
loop_
_entity.id
_entity.type
_entity.pdbx_description
1 polymer ?
#
loop_
_entity_poly.entity_id
_entity_poly.type
_entity_poly.pdbx_seq_one_letter_code
_entity_poly.pdbx_strand_id
1 'polypeptide(L)'
;GDSGGPLVCDFASAWVLMGLSSWGFDCRHPIYPSIFTNVTYFTDWIVEIQRLTPLPEPMSARPQTLFPHQTLQAAGLPGPGTAFVPPQSWPLLLFMLGAVWKALQ
;
A
#
# COMPACT_ATOMS: atom_id res chain seq x y z
N GLY A 1 -13.88 0.80 -6.61
CA GLY A 1 -13.89 1.42 -7.94
C GLY A 1 -13.01 2.61 -7.78
N ASP A 2 -11.74 2.44 -8.15
CA ASP A 2 -10.66 3.21 -7.54
C ASP A 2 -10.14 4.32 -8.46
N SER A 3 -10.83 4.56 -9.58
CA SER A 3 -10.54 5.63 -10.52
C SER A 3 -10.54 6.99 -9.81
N GLY A 4 -9.50 7.78 -10.04
CA GLY A 4 -9.23 9.04 -9.33
C GLY A 4 -8.49 8.88 -7.99
N GLY A 5 -8.30 7.65 -7.51
CA GLY A 5 -7.54 7.38 -6.29
C GLY A 5 -6.05 7.74 -6.39
N PRO A 6 -5.38 8.09 -5.28
CA PRO A 6 -4.03 8.60 -5.30
C PRO A 6 -2.96 7.50 -5.44
N LEU A 7 -1.99 7.72 -6.32
CA LEU A 7 -0.69 7.04 -6.31
C LEU A 7 0.32 7.96 -5.65
N VAL A 8 0.73 7.61 -4.43
CA VAL A 8 1.71 8.39 -3.64
C VAL A 8 3.03 7.64 -3.51
N CYS A 9 4.12 8.40 -3.53
CA CYS A 9 5.47 7.90 -3.27
C CYS A 9 6.09 8.65 -2.11
N ASP A 10 6.81 7.95 -1.24
CA ASP A 10 7.70 8.59 -0.28
C ASP A 10 8.94 9.09 -1.03
N PHE A 11 9.12 10.41 -1.07
CA PHE A 11 10.24 11.07 -1.70
C PHE A 11 10.75 12.18 -0.81
N ALA A 12 12.05 12.14 -0.50
CA ALA A 12 12.72 13.14 0.35
C ALA A 12 11.99 13.40 1.69
N SER A 13 11.57 12.33 2.38
CA SER A 13 10.83 12.37 3.65
C SER A 13 9.44 13.02 3.59
N ALA A 14 8.84 13.06 2.40
CA ALA A 14 7.49 13.56 2.18
C ALA A 14 6.70 12.61 1.27
N TRP A 15 5.41 12.47 1.53
CA TRP A 15 4.49 11.77 0.65
C TRP A 15 4.09 12.68 -0.51
N VAL A 16 4.50 12.31 -1.72
CA VAL A 16 4.26 13.08 -2.95
C VAL A 16 3.23 12.36 -3.81
N LEU A 17 2.21 13.09 -4.27
CA LEU A 17 1.22 12.59 -5.22
C LEU A 17 1.83 12.54 -6.62
N MET A 18 2.05 11.32 -7.12
CA MET A 18 2.65 11.09 -8.43
C MET A 18 1.60 10.85 -9.53
N GLY A 19 0.46 10.25 -9.16
CA GLY A 19 -0.55 9.89 -10.14
C GLY A 19 -1.96 9.73 -9.59
N LEU A 20 -2.91 9.64 -10.51
CA LEU A 20 -4.31 9.28 -10.22
C LEU A 20 -4.65 7.98 -10.93
N SER A 21 -5.26 7.03 -10.22
CA SER A 21 -5.72 5.77 -10.80
C SER A 21 -6.65 6.07 -11.98
N SER A 22 -6.33 5.51 -13.15
CA SER A 22 -7.10 5.77 -14.37
C SER A 22 -7.85 4.51 -14.77
N TRP A 23 -7.13 3.52 -15.28
CA TRP A 23 -7.69 2.27 -15.77
C TRP A 23 -6.67 1.13 -15.62
N GLY A 24 -7.17 -0.08 -15.81
CA GLY A 24 -6.36 -1.29 -15.81
C GLY A 24 -7.24 -2.47 -16.20
N PHE A 25 -6.61 -3.60 -16.49
CA PHE A 25 -7.35 -4.84 -16.61
C PHE A 25 -7.80 -5.33 -15.23
N ASP A 26 -8.71 -6.31 -15.21
CA ASP A 26 -9.10 -6.92 -13.95
C ASP A 26 -7.89 -7.58 -13.26
N CYS A 27 -8.03 -7.84 -11.96
CA CYS A 27 -6.95 -8.38 -11.13
C CYS A 27 -6.49 -9.80 -11.53
N ARG A 28 -7.08 -10.41 -12.57
CA ARG A 28 -6.71 -11.74 -13.07
C ARG A 28 -5.60 -11.72 -14.11
N HIS A 29 -5.17 -10.56 -14.58
CA HIS A 29 -4.14 -10.45 -15.61
C HIS A 29 -2.86 -9.78 -15.07
N PRO A 30 -1.97 -10.54 -14.39
CA PRO A 30 -0.79 -10.00 -13.69
C PRO A 30 0.27 -9.40 -14.62
N ILE A 31 0.20 -9.67 -15.93
CA ILE A 31 1.13 -9.14 -16.93
C ILE A 31 0.83 -7.69 -17.33
N TYR A 32 -0.39 -7.20 -17.09
CA TYR A 32 -0.76 -5.85 -17.46
C TYR A 32 -0.67 -4.92 -16.24
N PRO A 33 0.12 -3.83 -16.32
CA PRO A 33 0.21 -2.89 -15.22
C PRO A 33 -1.09 -2.08 -15.10
N SER A 34 -1.38 -1.61 -13.89
CA SER A 34 -2.35 -0.55 -13.67
C SER A 34 -1.83 0.76 -14.26
N ILE A 35 -2.71 1.52 -14.92
CA ILE A 35 -2.36 2.76 -15.60
C ILE A 35 -2.87 3.95 -14.79
N PHE A 36 -1.99 4.93 -14.59
CA PHE A 36 -2.24 6.13 -13.80
C PHE A 36 -2.05 7.38 -14.66
N THR A 37 -2.86 8.40 -14.40
CA THR A 37 -2.64 9.75 -14.93
C THR A 37 -1.38 10.33 -14.27
N ASN A 38 -0.43 10.82 -15.04
CA ASN A 38 0.77 11.49 -14.52
C ASN A 38 0.42 12.89 -14.01
N VAL A 39 0.35 13.09 -12.69
CA VAL A 39 -0.05 14.37 -12.08
C VAL A 39 0.96 15.48 -12.40
N THR A 40 2.25 15.15 -12.49
CA THR A 40 3.32 16.11 -12.77
C THR A 40 3.12 16.85 -14.10
N TYR A 41 2.56 16.16 -15.10
CA TYR A 41 2.25 16.76 -16.40
C TYR A 41 1.18 17.86 -16.30
N PHE A 42 0.26 17.77 -15.34
CA PHE A 42 -0.87 18.69 -15.17
C PHE A 42 -0.61 19.78 -14.13
N THR A 43 0.60 19.90 -13.59
CA THR A 43 0.90 20.82 -12.48
C THR A 43 0.51 22.27 -12.79
N ASP A 44 0.85 22.76 -13.99
CA ASP A 44 0.53 24.13 -14.39
C ASP A 44 -0.98 24.39 -14.44
N TRP A 45 -1.73 23.45 -15.04
CA TRP A 45 -3.18 23.51 -15.10
C TRP A 45 -3.81 23.45 -13.70
N ILE A 46 -3.31 22.59 -12.80
CA ILE A 46 -3.80 22.51 -11.42
C ILE A 46 -3.59 23.85 -10.72
N VAL A 47 -2.40 24.44 -10.83
CA VAL A 47 -2.08 25.74 -10.23
C VAL A 47 -2.95 26.86 -10.80
N GLU A 48 -3.21 26.85 -12.11
CA GLU A 48 -4.12 27.80 -12.75
C GLU A 48 -5.55 27.68 -12.21
N ILE A 49 -6.10 26.47 -12.16
CA ILE A 49 -7.46 26.23 -11.66
C ILE A 49 -7.59 26.58 -10.18
N GLN A 50 -6.57 26.31 -9.36
CA GLN A 50 -6.56 26.73 -7.95
C GLN A 50 -6.63 28.25 -7.78
N ARG A 51 -6.01 29.02 -8.68
CA ARG A 51 -6.10 30.48 -8.67
C ARG A 51 -7.47 31.00 -9.12
N LEU A 52 -8.04 30.35 -10.15
CA LEU A 52 -9.33 30.73 -10.72
C LEU A 52 -10.52 30.27 -9.86
N THR A 53 -10.30 29.28 -9.00
CA THR A 53 -11.31 28.70 -8.12
C THR A 53 -10.92 28.97 -6.66
N PRO A 54 -11.10 30.21 -6.16
CA PRO A 54 -10.86 30.49 -4.75
C PRO A 54 -11.70 29.54 -3.90
N LEU A 55 -11.10 29.00 -2.84
CA LEU A 55 -11.80 28.15 -1.89
C LEU A 55 -13.07 28.87 -1.42
N PRO A 56 -14.22 28.19 -1.36
CA PRO A 56 -15.40 28.77 -0.74
C PRO A 56 -15.02 29.20 0.67
N GLU A 57 -15.36 30.44 1.02
CA GLU A 57 -15.19 30.99 2.36
C GLU A 57 -15.58 29.94 3.42
N PRO A 58 -14.84 29.81 4.54
CA PRO A 58 -15.07 28.77 5.54
C PRO A 58 -16.50 28.74 6.11
N MET A 59 -17.27 29.82 5.92
CA MET A 59 -18.68 29.94 6.27
C MET A 59 -19.66 29.29 5.26
N SER A 60 -19.20 29.01 4.04
CA SER A 60 -19.95 28.29 3.01
C SER A 60 -19.68 26.78 3.03
N ALA A 61 -18.59 26.33 3.64
CA ALA A 61 -18.39 24.92 3.92
C ALA A 61 -19.36 24.51 5.04
N ARG A 62 -20.31 23.61 4.71
CA ARG A 62 -21.13 22.91 5.70
C ARG A 62 -20.20 22.41 6.82
N PRO A 63 -20.55 22.55 8.12
CA PRO A 63 -19.71 22.05 9.21
C PRO A 63 -19.28 20.65 8.83
N GLN A 64 -17.97 20.43 8.73
CA GLN A 64 -17.42 19.13 8.39
C GLN A 64 -18.07 18.16 9.37
N THR A 65 -19.02 17.37 8.89
CA THR A 65 -19.47 16.18 9.61
C THR A 65 -18.19 15.44 9.85
N LEU A 66 -17.79 15.41 11.12
CA LEU A 66 -16.71 14.63 11.67
C LEU A 66 -16.76 13.27 10.98
N PHE A 67 -15.96 13.12 9.93
CA PHE A 67 -15.61 11.80 9.47
C PHE A 67 -14.83 11.26 10.64
N PRO A 68 -15.26 10.14 11.26
CA PRO A 68 -14.41 9.49 12.23
C PRO A 68 -13.04 9.37 11.55
N HIS A 69 -11.99 9.83 12.22
CA HIS A 69 -10.65 9.41 11.87
C HIS A 69 -10.66 7.89 11.99
N GLN A 70 -11.05 7.19 10.93
CA GLN A 70 -10.61 5.85 10.72
C GLN A 70 -9.13 6.02 10.43
N THR A 71 -8.34 5.88 11.50
CA THR A 71 -6.95 5.47 11.37
C THR A 71 -6.95 4.32 10.39
N LEU A 72 -6.45 4.60 9.19
CA LEU A 72 -6.25 3.59 8.16
C LEU A 72 -5.15 2.70 8.73
N GLN A 73 -5.56 1.69 9.51
CA GLN A 73 -4.62 0.68 9.96
C GLN A 73 -4.11 0.01 8.70
N ALA A 74 -2.85 0.28 8.38
CA ALA A 74 -2.13 -0.55 7.44
C ALA A 74 -2.34 -2.01 7.89
N ALA A 75 -2.93 -2.83 7.03
CA ALA A 75 -2.95 -4.28 7.21
C ALA A 75 -1.50 -4.76 7.01
N GLY A 76 -0.71 -4.56 8.06
CA GLY A 76 0.74 -4.72 8.05
C GLY A 76 1.25 -4.73 9.48
N LEU A 77 0.62 -5.52 10.34
CA LEU A 77 1.24 -5.92 11.59
C LEU A 77 2.15 -7.12 11.27
N PRO A 78 3.48 -7.03 11.46
CA PRO A 78 4.28 -8.23 11.58
C PRO A 78 3.93 -8.83 12.95
N GLY A 79 3.03 -9.82 12.96
CA GLY A 79 2.73 -10.57 14.17
C GLY A 79 4.00 -11.22 14.73
N PRO A 80 4.10 -11.39 16.06
CA PRO A 80 5.27 -12.00 16.70
C PRO A 80 5.42 -13.44 16.20
N GLY A 81 6.65 -13.77 15.83
CA GLY A 81 6.98 -14.91 15.00
C GLY A 81 6.43 -16.25 15.50
N THR A 82 5.64 -16.89 14.65
CA THR A 82 5.73 -18.33 14.47
C THR A 82 6.36 -18.54 13.11
N ALA A 83 7.66 -18.84 13.10
CA ALA A 83 8.32 -19.37 11.92
C ALA A 83 7.43 -20.51 11.39
N PHE A 84 6.90 -20.36 10.18
CA PHE A 84 6.30 -21.47 9.45
C PHE A 84 7.44 -22.43 9.16
N VAL A 85 7.62 -23.37 10.07
CA VAL A 85 8.51 -24.50 9.91
C VAL A 85 7.81 -25.41 8.89
N PRO A 86 8.29 -25.50 7.64
CA PRO A 86 7.60 -26.31 6.63
C PRO A 86 7.61 -27.78 7.09
N PRO A 87 6.54 -28.55 6.78
CA PRO A 87 6.32 -29.91 7.29
C PRO A 87 7.43 -30.91 6.90
N GLN A 88 8.35 -30.53 6.02
CA GLN A 88 9.55 -31.30 5.64
C GLN A 88 10.75 -31.21 6.61
N SER A 89 10.67 -30.45 7.70
CA SER A 89 11.79 -30.28 8.66
C SER A 89 11.81 -31.32 9.79
N TRP A 90 10.66 -31.88 10.18
CA TRP A 90 10.55 -32.97 11.16
C TRP A 90 11.39 -34.21 10.79
N PRO A 91 11.36 -34.73 9.54
CA PRO A 91 12.18 -35.89 9.19
C PRO A 91 13.68 -35.63 9.28
N LEU A 92 14.14 -34.40 8.99
CA LEU A 92 15.56 -34.04 9.12
C LEU A 92 15.99 -33.97 10.58
N LEU A 93 15.14 -33.43 11.46
CA LEU A 93 15.43 -33.33 12.89
C LEU A 93 15.50 -34.73 13.54
N LEU A 94 14.61 -35.64 13.14
CA LEU A 94 14.68 -37.05 13.52
C LEU A 94 15.93 -37.76 12.96
N PHE A 95 16.32 -37.47 11.71
CA PHE A 95 17.54 -38.02 11.13
C PHE A 95 18.79 -37.55 11.88
N MET A 96 18.88 -36.28 12.26
CA MET A 96 20.00 -35.74 13.01
C MET A 96 20.05 -36.30 14.44
N LEU A 97 18.91 -36.40 15.13
CA LEU A 97 18.83 -37.05 16.44
C LEU A 97 19.20 -38.53 16.38
N GLY A 98 18.77 -39.25 15.34
CA GLY A 98 19.14 -40.64 15.11
C GLY A 98 20.62 -40.84 14.76
N ALA A 99 21.23 -39.89 14.04
CA ALA A 99 22.66 -39.90 13.74
C ALA A 99 23.51 -39.65 15.00
N VAL A 100 23.09 -38.73 15.87
CA VAL A 100 23.76 -38.46 17.15
C VAL A 100 23.67 -39.67 18.08
N TRP A 101 22.51 -40.35 18.13
CA TRP A 101 22.35 -41.58 18.92
C TRP A 101 23.30 -42.70 18.46
N LYS A 102 23.48 -42.85 17.14
CA LYS A 102 24.42 -43.84 16.58
C LYS A 102 25.90 -43.51 16.77
N ALA A 103 26.23 -42.25 17.08
CA ALA A 103 27.60 -41.83 17.37
C ALA A 103 27.97 -41.95 18.86
N LEU A 104 26.99 -42.28 19.71
CA LEU A 104 27.15 -42.46 21.16
C LEU A 104 27.14 -43.93 21.60
N GLN A 105 27.15 -44.86 20.64
CA GLN A 105 27.41 -46.30 20.82
C GLN A 105 28.69 -46.67 20.07
#